data_AF-A0A4R5DCH8-F1
#
_entry.id   AF-A0A4R5DCH8-F1
#
_cell.length_a   1.000
_cell.length_b   1.000
_cell.length_c   1.000
_cell.angle_alpha   90.00
_cell.angle_beta   90.00
_cell.angle_gamma   90.00
#
_symmetry.space_group_name_H-M   'P 1'
#
loop_
_entity.id
_entity.type
_entity.pdbx_description
1 polymer ?
#
loop_
_entity_poly.entity_id
_entity_poly.type
_entity_poly.pdbx_seq_one_letter_code
_entity_poly.pdbx_strand_id
1 'polypeptide(L)'
;MLAGTTAYAQGQQELSEQDQAFLVAAHQNNLAEIASGEAAVDQASTELVRAQGQILITDHTMLDESLRQVADAHGVQLPAEPTAEQQAQLADVTAQQGAAFDQAWTQLQIAAHQAALTLGEQEIQQGTAADVIALAEEAGPVIQKHLTMLQSGDAPAPHGVHAGMGGHAASADGVGMLPWVLAGCGLVVLAVSGAALRRRA
;
A
#
# COMPACT_ATOMS: atom_id res chain seq x y z
N MET A 1 -18.34 -18.35 -52.02
CA MET A 1 -18.33 -17.62 -50.74
C MET A 1 -16.90 -17.60 -50.24
N LEU A 2 -16.22 -16.46 -50.33
CA LEU A 2 -14.86 -16.28 -49.81
C LEU A 2 -14.98 -15.43 -48.55
N ALA A 3 -14.94 -16.09 -47.38
CA ALA A 3 -14.86 -15.41 -46.10
C ALA A 3 -13.38 -15.07 -45.83
N GLY A 4 -13.02 -13.80 -45.98
CA GLY A 4 -11.76 -13.27 -45.49
C GLY A 4 -11.88 -13.06 -44.00
N THR A 5 -11.21 -13.89 -43.21
CA THR A 5 -10.95 -13.61 -41.80
C THR A 5 -9.85 -12.56 -41.73
N THR A 6 -10.22 -11.29 -41.59
CA THR A 6 -9.30 -10.28 -41.05
C THR A 6 -9.03 -10.65 -39.59
N ALA A 7 -7.91 -11.33 -39.36
CA ALA A 7 -7.34 -11.42 -38.03
C ALA A 7 -6.98 -9.99 -37.60
N TYR A 8 -7.70 -9.46 -36.61
CA TYR A 8 -7.29 -8.27 -35.88
C TYR A 8 -6.04 -8.65 -35.07
N ALA A 9 -4.87 -8.59 -35.69
CA ALA A 9 -3.67 -8.31 -34.92
C ALA A 9 -3.90 -6.90 -34.36
N GLN A 10 -4.28 -6.78 -33.08
CA GLN A 10 -4.06 -5.54 -32.36
C GLN A 10 -2.55 -5.35 -32.35
N GLY A 11 -2.02 -4.69 -33.39
CA GLY A 11 -0.65 -4.20 -33.36
C GLY A 11 -0.55 -3.30 -32.15
N GLN A 12 0.40 -3.61 -31.26
CA GLN A 12 0.77 -2.69 -30.20
C GLN A 12 0.95 -1.31 -30.84
N GLN A 13 0.25 -0.30 -30.31
CA GLN A 13 0.43 1.06 -30.81
C GLN A 13 1.90 1.44 -30.62
N GLU A 14 2.51 1.97 -31.67
CA GLU A 14 3.83 2.59 -31.58
C GLU A 14 3.81 3.63 -30.46
N LEU A 15 4.79 3.57 -29.57
CA LEU A 15 4.94 4.54 -28.50
C LEU A 15 5.25 5.93 -29.08
N SER A 16 4.58 6.96 -28.56
CA SER A 16 5.02 8.33 -28.75
C SER A 16 6.28 8.64 -27.93
N GLU A 17 6.93 9.77 -28.23
CA GLU A 17 8.04 10.27 -27.41
C GLU A 17 7.61 10.49 -25.95
N GLN A 18 6.34 10.88 -25.73
CA GLN A 18 5.76 11.06 -24.41
C GLN A 18 5.66 9.73 -23.66
N ASP A 19 5.08 8.69 -24.29
CA ASP A 19 4.93 7.35 -23.67
C ASP A 19 6.31 6.79 -23.26
N GLN A 20 7.32 6.93 -24.14
CA GLN A 20 8.68 6.46 -23.87
C GLN A 20 9.36 7.27 -22.75
N ALA A 21 9.20 8.59 -22.74
CA ALA A 21 9.74 9.45 -21.68
C ALA A 21 9.11 9.14 -20.32
N PHE A 22 7.79 8.89 -20.30
CA PHE A 22 7.08 8.50 -19.08
C PHE A 22 7.61 7.17 -18.53
N LEU A 23 7.72 6.12 -19.35
CA LEU A 23 8.21 4.82 -18.89
C LEU A 23 9.61 4.92 -18.26
N VAL A 24 10.52 5.67 -18.90
CA VAL A 24 11.88 5.87 -18.37
C VAL A 24 11.86 6.67 -17.06
N ALA A 25 11.15 7.79 -17.02
CA ALA A 25 11.12 8.67 -15.85
C ALA A 25 10.42 8.00 -14.66
N ALA A 26 9.29 7.34 -14.88
CA ALA A 26 8.55 6.63 -13.84
C ALA A 26 9.35 5.44 -13.28
N HIS A 27 10.09 4.70 -14.12
CA HIS A 27 11.02 3.66 -13.66
C HIS A 27 12.09 4.23 -12.73
N GLN A 28 12.78 5.30 -13.14
CA GLN A 28 13.81 5.91 -12.32
C GLN A 28 13.26 6.50 -11.02
N ASN A 29 12.04 7.05 -11.04
CA ASN A 29 11.33 7.46 -9.84
C ASN A 29 11.09 6.27 -8.90
N ASN A 30 10.58 5.13 -9.39
CA ASN A 30 10.39 3.94 -8.55
C ASN A 30 11.71 3.46 -7.93
N LEU A 31 12.80 3.40 -8.71
CA LEU A 31 14.12 3.04 -8.18
C LEU A 31 14.59 4.01 -7.09
N ALA A 32 14.38 5.32 -7.28
CA ALA A 32 14.74 6.34 -6.30
C ALA A 32 13.93 6.19 -5.01
N GLU A 33 12.61 5.94 -5.13
CA GLU A 33 11.68 5.78 -4.03
C GLU A 33 11.97 4.50 -3.23
N ILE A 34 12.34 3.40 -3.89
CA ILE A 34 12.77 2.15 -3.23
C ILE A 34 14.05 2.41 -2.42
N ALA A 35 15.09 2.99 -3.03
CA ALA A 35 16.34 3.30 -2.34
C ALA A 35 16.13 4.30 -1.18
N SER A 36 15.26 5.30 -1.36
CA SER A 36 14.90 6.25 -0.32
C SER A 36 14.14 5.59 0.83
N GLY A 37 13.24 4.65 0.52
CA GLY A 37 12.53 3.84 1.50
C GLY A 37 13.48 2.96 2.31
N GLU A 38 14.47 2.33 1.68
CA GLU A 38 15.52 1.55 2.36
C GLU A 38 16.33 2.43 3.32
N ALA A 39 16.71 3.63 2.89
CA ALA A 39 17.39 4.59 3.75
C ALA A 39 16.54 4.99 4.97
N ALA A 40 15.23 5.20 4.79
CA ALA A 40 14.33 5.46 5.91
C ALA A 40 14.23 4.27 6.88
N VAL A 41 14.11 3.05 6.35
CA VAL A 41 14.07 1.83 7.18
C VAL A 41 15.35 1.66 8.00
N ASP A 42 16.52 2.08 7.50
CA ASP A 42 17.80 1.97 8.20
C ASP A 42 18.04 3.12 9.20
N GLN A 43 17.89 4.37 8.73
CA GLN A 43 18.43 5.56 9.41
C GLN A 43 17.41 6.36 10.20
N ALA A 44 16.10 6.20 9.95
CA ALA A 44 15.09 7.08 10.54
C ALA A 44 15.06 7.03 12.07
N SER A 45 14.79 8.16 12.70
CA SER A 45 14.78 8.30 14.15
C SER A 45 13.46 7.90 14.79
N THR A 46 12.40 7.83 13.99
CA THR A 46 11.04 7.51 14.43
C THR A 46 10.51 6.26 13.74
N GLU A 47 9.75 5.45 14.48
CA GLU A 47 9.02 4.29 13.94
C GLU A 47 8.05 4.69 12.83
N LEU A 48 7.50 5.90 12.90
CA LEU A 48 6.63 6.46 11.88
C LEU A 48 7.33 6.50 10.51
N VAL A 49 8.50 7.12 10.43
CA VAL A 49 9.24 7.26 9.16
C VAL A 49 9.78 5.90 8.68
N ARG A 50 10.20 5.01 9.59
CA ARG A 50 10.55 3.62 9.22
C ARG A 50 9.37 2.89 8.57
N ALA A 51 8.18 3.01 9.16
CA ALA A 51 6.97 2.39 8.63
C ALA A 51 6.56 2.99 7.28
N GLN A 52 6.64 4.31 7.12
CA GLN A 52 6.40 4.97 5.83
C GLN A 52 7.39 4.49 4.76
N GLY A 53 8.69 4.40 5.09
CA GLY A 53 9.71 3.86 4.19
C GLY A 53 9.38 2.44 3.72
N GLN A 54 8.94 1.56 4.62
CA GLN A 54 8.56 0.19 4.26
C GLN A 54 7.34 0.12 3.32
N ILE A 55 6.37 1.03 3.49
CA ILE A 55 5.22 1.17 2.60
C ILE A 55 5.70 1.56 1.21
N LEU A 56 6.58 2.58 1.11
CA LEU A 56 7.10 3.04 -0.17
C LEU A 56 7.89 1.95 -0.90
N ILE A 57 8.77 1.21 -0.21
CA ILE A 57 9.49 0.07 -0.81
C ILE A 57 8.49 -0.91 -1.43
N THR A 58 7.46 -1.30 -0.67
CA THR A 58 6.51 -2.34 -1.10
C THR A 58 5.72 -1.89 -2.33
N ASP A 59 5.13 -0.69 -2.26
CA ASP A 59 4.25 -0.21 -3.30
C ASP A 59 5.03 0.19 -4.57
N HIS A 60 6.18 0.86 -4.44
CA HIS A 60 7.00 1.21 -5.60
C HIS A 60 7.65 0.01 -6.26
N THR A 61 7.97 -1.06 -5.53
CA THR A 61 8.43 -2.32 -6.15
C THR A 61 7.34 -2.91 -7.05
N MET A 62 6.09 -2.96 -6.57
CA MET A 62 4.97 -3.48 -7.38
C MET A 62 4.67 -2.59 -8.59
N LEU A 63 4.72 -1.25 -8.42
CA LEU A 63 4.55 -0.31 -9.53
C LEU A 63 5.66 -0.49 -10.59
N ASP A 64 6.90 -0.70 -10.16
CA ASP A 64 8.02 -0.91 -11.06
C ASP A 64 7.93 -2.24 -11.82
N GLU A 65 7.52 -3.31 -11.14
CA GLU A 65 7.30 -4.62 -11.77
C GLU A 65 6.25 -4.56 -12.88
N SER A 66 5.14 -3.83 -12.66
CA SER A 66 4.11 -3.61 -13.68
C SER A 66 4.62 -2.76 -14.84
N LEU A 67 5.35 -1.67 -14.53
CA LEU A 67 5.94 -0.80 -15.55
C LEU A 67 6.92 -1.55 -16.45
N ARG A 68 7.82 -2.34 -15.85
CA ARG A 68 8.82 -3.12 -16.59
C ARG A 68 8.19 -4.10 -17.57
N GLN A 69 7.06 -4.72 -17.22
CA GLN A 69 6.33 -5.61 -18.13
C GLN A 69 5.84 -4.87 -19.38
N VAL A 70 5.31 -3.66 -19.21
CA VAL A 70 4.85 -2.83 -20.35
C VAL A 70 6.06 -2.34 -21.16
N ALA A 71 7.11 -1.86 -20.50
CA ALA A 71 8.33 -1.44 -21.19
C ALA A 71 8.95 -2.58 -22.02
N ASP A 72 9.04 -3.79 -21.45
CA ASP A 72 9.53 -4.98 -22.15
C ASP A 72 8.64 -5.35 -23.35
N ALA A 73 7.32 -5.25 -23.20
CA ALA A 73 6.37 -5.52 -24.27
C ALA A 73 6.54 -4.55 -25.45
N HIS A 74 6.96 -3.31 -25.19
CA HIS A 74 7.25 -2.29 -26.20
C HIS A 74 8.74 -2.21 -26.60
N GLY A 75 9.60 -3.05 -26.02
CA GLY A 75 11.04 -3.05 -26.30
C GLY A 75 11.78 -1.78 -25.83
N VAL A 76 11.23 -1.06 -24.83
CA VAL A 76 11.85 0.12 -24.24
C VAL A 76 12.98 -0.30 -23.31
N GLN A 77 14.17 0.27 -23.52
CA GLN A 77 15.29 0.05 -22.61
C GLN A 77 15.19 0.97 -21.41
N LEU A 78 15.13 0.38 -20.22
CA LEU A 78 15.06 1.11 -18.96
C LEU A 78 16.44 1.26 -18.32
N PRO A 79 16.80 2.45 -17.79
CA PRO A 79 18.02 2.65 -17.02
C PRO A 79 18.05 1.79 -15.76
N ALA A 80 19.21 1.28 -15.36
CA ALA A 80 19.32 0.41 -14.18
C ALA A 80 19.39 1.17 -12.83
N GLU A 81 19.44 2.50 -12.87
CA GLU A 81 19.69 3.34 -11.70
C GLU A 81 18.79 4.59 -11.73
N PRO A 82 18.50 5.17 -10.54
CA PRO A 82 17.98 6.52 -10.44
C PRO A 82 18.87 7.52 -11.17
N THR A 83 18.31 8.67 -11.55
CA THR A 83 19.12 9.77 -12.12
C THR A 83 20.17 10.25 -11.12
N ALA A 84 21.25 10.85 -11.63
CA ALA A 84 22.29 11.44 -10.78
C ALA A 84 21.74 12.52 -9.83
N GLU A 85 20.70 13.25 -10.24
CA GLU A 85 20.04 14.24 -9.39
C GLU A 85 19.29 13.57 -8.23
N GLN A 86 18.51 12.53 -8.49
CA GLN A 86 17.81 11.75 -7.45
C GLN A 86 18.80 11.12 -6.46
N GLN A 87 19.92 10.57 -6.96
CA GLN A 87 20.98 10.03 -6.12
C GLN A 87 21.60 11.12 -5.23
N ALA A 88 21.84 12.31 -5.77
CA ALA A 88 22.39 13.43 -5.01
C ALA A 88 21.40 13.94 -3.93
N GLN A 89 20.11 14.05 -4.27
CA GLN A 89 19.07 14.42 -3.31
C GLN A 89 19.00 13.42 -2.14
N LEU A 90 19.06 12.11 -2.41
CA LEU A 90 19.10 11.09 -1.35
C LEU A 90 20.40 11.15 -0.55
N ALA A 91 21.54 11.44 -1.19
CA ALA A 91 22.81 11.62 -0.49
C ALA A 91 22.76 12.79 0.51
N ASP A 92 22.13 13.91 0.12
CA ASP A 92 21.96 15.07 1.01
C ASP A 92 21.06 14.75 2.22
N VAL A 93 20.02 13.93 2.02
CA VAL A 93 19.15 13.45 3.11
C VAL A 93 19.90 12.50 4.04
N THR A 94 20.59 11.49 3.48
CA THR A 94 21.31 10.47 4.26
C THR A 94 22.54 11.01 4.98
N ALA A 95 23.04 12.20 4.62
CA ALA A 95 24.05 12.91 5.40
C ALA A 95 23.52 13.48 6.74
N GLN A 96 22.21 13.59 6.91
CA GLN A 96 21.57 14.06 8.14
C GLN A 96 21.38 12.93 9.17
N GLN A 97 21.05 13.24 10.41
CA GLN A 97 20.81 12.23 11.45
C GLN A 97 19.65 12.62 12.36
N GLY A 98 19.04 11.64 13.03
CA GLY A 98 17.98 11.88 14.00
C GLY A 98 16.77 12.59 13.38
N ALA A 99 16.18 13.52 14.11
CA ALA A 99 15.02 14.28 13.63
C ALA A 99 15.31 15.11 12.36
N ALA A 100 16.56 15.50 12.11
CA ALA A 100 16.93 16.22 10.89
C ALA A 100 16.85 15.32 9.65
N PHE A 101 17.19 14.03 9.79
CA PHE A 101 16.99 13.04 8.74
C PHE A 101 15.49 12.86 8.46
N ASP A 102 14.68 12.59 9.48
CA ASP A 102 13.24 12.35 9.33
C ASP A 102 12.54 13.53 8.63
N GLN A 103 12.91 14.76 9.01
CA GLN A 103 12.36 15.97 8.41
C GLN A 103 12.82 16.18 6.95
N ALA A 104 14.11 15.94 6.65
CA ALA A 104 14.64 16.10 5.30
C ALA A 104 14.08 15.03 4.35
N TRP A 105 14.03 13.78 4.81
CA TRP A 105 13.43 12.67 4.09
C TRP A 105 11.96 12.96 3.76
N THR A 106 11.14 13.31 4.75
CA THR A 106 9.71 13.59 4.52
C THR A 106 9.50 14.70 3.47
N GLN A 107 10.32 15.75 3.50
CA GLN A 107 10.24 16.83 2.51
C GLN A 107 10.63 16.38 1.11
N LEU A 108 11.69 15.59 0.97
CA LEU A 108 12.09 15.00 -0.31
C LEU A 108 10.95 14.16 -0.88
N GLN A 109 10.39 13.26 -0.06
CA GLN A 109 9.31 12.36 -0.50
C GLN A 109 8.07 13.14 -0.94
N ILE A 110 7.65 14.17 -0.20
CA ILE A 110 6.50 15.02 -0.60
C ILE A 110 6.74 15.66 -1.98
N ALA A 111 7.93 16.22 -2.21
CA ALA A 111 8.26 16.86 -3.48
C ALA A 111 8.29 15.84 -4.64
N ALA A 112 8.90 14.67 -4.41
CA ALA A 112 8.99 13.61 -5.40
C ALA A 112 7.59 13.08 -5.80
N HIS A 113 6.69 12.88 -4.84
CA HIS A 113 5.33 12.40 -5.10
C HIS A 113 4.48 13.44 -5.84
N GLN A 114 4.64 14.74 -5.56
CA GLN A 114 3.98 15.80 -6.32
C GLN A 114 4.46 15.83 -7.78
N ALA A 115 5.76 15.68 -8.01
CA ALA A 115 6.34 15.60 -9.35
C ALA A 115 5.86 14.35 -10.09
N ALA A 116 5.78 13.19 -9.41
CA ALA A 116 5.28 11.95 -9.98
C ALA A 116 3.80 12.02 -10.40
N LEU A 117 2.94 12.67 -9.60
CA LEU A 117 1.55 12.93 -9.99
C LEU A 117 1.47 13.81 -11.25
N THR A 118 2.29 14.86 -11.32
CA THR A 118 2.35 15.73 -12.51
C THR A 118 2.82 14.96 -13.74
N LEU A 119 3.82 14.09 -13.59
CA LEU A 119 4.32 13.22 -14.65
C LEU A 119 3.23 12.26 -15.16
N GLY A 120 2.49 11.62 -14.25
CA GLY A 120 1.38 10.74 -14.61
C GLY A 120 0.23 11.49 -15.29
N GLU A 121 -0.14 12.67 -14.81
CA GLU A 121 -1.16 13.51 -15.44
C GLU A 121 -0.77 13.94 -16.86
N GLN A 122 0.52 14.21 -17.10
CA GLN A 122 1.03 14.51 -18.45
C GLN A 122 0.88 13.31 -19.36
N GLU A 123 1.22 12.11 -18.88
CA GLU A 123 1.06 10.87 -19.65
C GLU A 123 -0.40 10.62 -20.00
N ILE A 124 -1.31 10.73 -19.04
CA ILE A 124 -2.75 10.53 -19.28
C ILE A 124 -3.29 11.49 -20.35
N GLN A 125 -2.75 12.72 -20.42
CA GLN A 125 -3.23 13.75 -21.35
C GLN A 125 -2.59 13.68 -22.73
N GLN A 126 -1.34 13.24 -22.82
CA GLN A 126 -0.49 13.41 -24.01
C GLN A 126 0.05 12.09 -24.56
N GLY A 127 -0.02 11.00 -23.78
CA GLY A 127 0.34 9.65 -24.20
C GLY A 127 -0.58 9.14 -25.31
N THR A 128 -0.13 8.08 -25.99
CA THR A 128 -0.85 7.50 -27.12
C THR A 128 -1.03 6.00 -27.01
N ALA A 129 -0.21 5.32 -26.21
CA ALA A 129 -0.29 3.90 -25.96
C ALA A 129 -1.23 3.63 -24.78
N ALA A 130 -2.31 2.89 -25.05
CA ALA A 130 -3.36 2.69 -24.05
C ALA A 130 -2.89 1.97 -22.77
N ASP A 131 -1.90 1.09 -22.87
CA ASP A 131 -1.31 0.38 -21.73
C ASP A 131 -0.35 1.26 -20.91
N VAL A 132 0.36 2.20 -21.55
CA VAL A 132 1.20 3.18 -20.84
C VAL A 132 0.33 4.21 -20.11
N ILE A 133 -0.73 4.71 -20.74
CA ILE A 133 -1.73 5.56 -20.09
C ILE A 133 -2.37 4.84 -18.90
N ALA A 134 -2.74 3.56 -19.07
CA ALA A 134 -3.33 2.77 -17.98
C ALA A 134 -2.38 2.63 -16.78
N LEU A 135 -1.06 2.47 -16.99
CA LEU A 135 -0.09 2.48 -15.90
C LEU A 135 -0.14 3.79 -15.10
N ALA A 136 -0.22 4.94 -15.78
CA ALA A 136 -0.31 6.24 -15.13
C ALA A 136 -1.62 6.39 -14.34
N GLU A 137 -2.75 5.95 -14.92
CA GLU A 137 -4.06 5.96 -14.26
C GLU A 137 -4.10 5.07 -13.01
N GLU A 138 -3.50 3.89 -13.06
CA GLU A 138 -3.45 2.93 -11.95
C GLU A 138 -2.48 3.36 -10.83
N ALA A 139 -1.35 3.98 -11.18
CA ALA A 139 -0.39 4.48 -10.23
C ALA A 139 -0.89 5.72 -9.46
N GLY A 140 -1.64 6.61 -10.12
CA GLY A 140 -2.08 7.90 -9.56
C GLY A 140 -2.71 7.82 -8.17
N PRO A 141 -3.71 6.95 -7.92
CA PRO A 141 -4.31 6.80 -6.60
C PRO A 141 -3.34 6.32 -5.51
N VAL A 142 -2.35 5.47 -5.86
CA VAL A 142 -1.33 4.97 -4.93
C VAL A 142 -0.40 6.11 -4.53
N ILE A 143 0.15 6.84 -5.51
CA ILE A 143 1.03 7.98 -5.28
C ILE A 143 0.32 9.09 -4.49
N GLN A 144 -0.96 9.35 -4.78
CA GLN A 144 -1.75 10.33 -4.03
C GLN A 144 -1.96 9.91 -2.58
N LYS A 145 -2.18 8.62 -2.30
CA LYS A 145 -2.28 8.09 -0.94
C LYS A 145 -0.98 8.25 -0.18
N HIS A 146 0.16 7.97 -0.81
CA HIS A 146 1.48 8.20 -0.20
C HIS A 146 1.72 9.68 0.10
N LEU A 147 1.39 10.58 -0.83
CA LEU A 147 1.50 12.01 -0.61
C LEU A 147 0.67 12.47 0.61
N THR A 148 -0.59 12.00 0.71
CA THR A 148 -1.45 12.31 1.86
C THR A 148 -0.87 11.75 3.16
N MET A 149 -0.37 10.52 3.15
CA MET A 149 0.29 9.87 4.29
C MET A 149 1.51 10.68 4.78
N LEU A 150 2.37 11.12 3.86
CA LEU A 150 3.57 11.91 4.16
C LEU A 150 3.20 13.29 4.72
N GLN A 151 2.17 13.95 4.18
CA GLN A 151 1.72 15.27 4.63
C GLN A 151 1.01 15.24 5.99
N SER A 152 0.25 14.18 6.29
CA SER A 152 -0.44 14.06 7.58
C SER A 152 0.48 13.57 8.70
N GLY A 153 1.63 12.96 8.36
CA GLY A 153 2.50 12.31 9.33
C GLY A 153 1.88 11.04 9.89
N ASP A 154 1.01 10.37 9.13
CA ASP A 154 0.44 9.07 9.49
C ASP A 154 1.25 7.95 8.85
N ALA A 155 1.23 6.76 9.46
CA ALA A 155 1.58 5.51 8.81
C ALA A 155 0.39 4.56 8.98
N PRO A 156 -0.48 4.39 7.97
CA PRO A 156 -1.53 3.40 8.07
C PRO A 156 -0.90 2.03 8.28
N ALA A 157 -1.47 1.21 9.16
CA ALA A 157 -0.97 -0.14 9.41
C ALA A 157 -0.81 -0.88 8.07
N PRO A 158 0.25 -1.70 7.89
CA PRO A 158 0.43 -2.48 6.67
C PRO A 158 -0.87 -3.24 6.42
N HIS A 159 -1.46 -3.03 5.24
CA HIS A 159 -2.72 -3.66 4.89
C HIS A 159 -2.45 -5.16 4.76
N GLY A 160 -2.76 -5.92 5.81
CA GLY A 160 -2.94 -7.36 5.68
C GLY A 160 -4.07 -7.59 4.70
N VAL A 161 -3.74 -7.92 3.45
CA VAL A 161 -4.75 -8.36 2.50
C VAL A 161 -5.39 -9.63 3.04
N HIS A 162 -6.64 -9.51 3.44
CA HIS A 162 -7.48 -10.64 3.81
C HIS A 162 -7.73 -11.47 2.54
N ALA A 163 -6.93 -12.52 2.33
CA ALA A 163 -7.22 -13.54 1.33
C ALA A 163 -8.54 -14.23 1.71
N GLY A 164 -9.64 -13.87 1.04
CA GLY A 164 -10.81 -14.73 0.84
C GLY A 164 -11.61 -15.15 2.07
N MET A 165 -12.92 -14.88 2.02
CA MET A 165 -13.91 -15.40 2.95
C MET A 165 -13.84 -16.93 3.09
N GLY A 166 -13.71 -17.40 4.33
CA GLY A 166 -13.84 -18.81 4.68
C GLY A 166 -14.13 -19.00 6.17
N GLY A 167 -15.42 -19.06 6.53
CA GLY A 167 -15.86 -19.68 7.78
C GLY A 167 -16.66 -18.76 8.71
N HIS A 168 -17.97 -18.98 8.70
CA HIS A 168 -18.91 -18.38 9.64
C HIS A 168 -18.62 -18.77 11.09
N ALA A 169 -19.02 -17.88 11.99
CA ALA A 169 -18.99 -18.05 13.43
C ALA A 169 -19.90 -19.21 13.91
N ALA A 170 -19.48 -19.73 15.07
CA ALA A 170 -20.26 -20.34 16.14
C ALA A 170 -20.74 -21.80 15.97
N SER A 171 -20.14 -22.68 16.78
CA SER A 171 -20.88 -23.33 17.85
C SER A 171 -19.92 -23.85 18.93
N ALA A 172 -20.15 -23.42 20.16
CA ALA A 172 -19.58 -24.03 21.34
C ALA A 172 -20.18 -25.44 21.50
N ASP A 173 -19.31 -26.46 21.52
CA ASP A 173 -19.72 -27.81 21.88
C ASP A 173 -19.94 -27.89 23.39
N GLY A 174 -21.20 -28.02 23.77
CA GLY A 174 -21.60 -28.53 25.08
C GLY A 174 -21.71 -30.04 25.05
N VAL A 175 -21.17 -30.72 26.07
CA VAL A 175 -21.53 -32.09 26.43
C VAL A 175 -21.94 -32.08 27.89
N GLY A 176 -23.22 -32.35 28.19
CA GLY A 176 -23.66 -32.63 29.57
C GLY A 176 -25.11 -32.35 29.96
N MET A 177 -26.06 -33.04 29.32
CA MET A 177 -27.35 -33.53 29.87
C MET A 177 -28.43 -32.59 30.49
N LEU A 178 -29.51 -32.48 29.69
CA LEU A 178 -30.95 -32.64 29.98
C LEU A 178 -31.82 -31.55 30.66
N PRO A 179 -33.12 -31.46 30.26
CA PRO A 179 -33.91 -30.22 30.22
C PRO A 179 -35.17 -30.26 31.10
N TRP A 180 -35.68 -29.11 31.59
CA TRP A 180 -37.13 -28.91 31.87
C TRP A 180 -37.52 -27.41 31.83
N VAL A 181 -38.15 -27.01 30.72
CA VAL A 181 -39.53 -26.46 30.65
C VAL A 181 -39.97 -25.35 31.65
N LEU A 182 -40.31 -24.20 31.04
CA LEU A 182 -41.35 -23.20 31.35
C LEU A 182 -41.14 -22.11 32.43
N ALA A 183 -41.16 -20.87 31.91
CA ALA A 183 -42.08 -19.78 32.25
C ALA A 183 -42.50 -19.60 33.71
N GLY A 184 -42.16 -18.44 34.27
CA GLY A 184 -42.81 -17.94 35.47
C GLY A 184 -42.18 -16.68 36.01
N CYS A 185 -42.78 -15.54 35.69
CA CYS A 185 -42.66 -14.31 36.46
C CYS A 185 -42.86 -14.58 37.96
N GLY A 186 -42.13 -13.86 38.81
CA GLY A 186 -42.59 -13.66 40.18
C GLY A 186 -41.49 -13.63 41.24
N LEU A 187 -41.09 -12.41 41.59
CA LEU A 187 -41.05 -11.90 42.97
C LEU A 187 -40.59 -12.85 44.10
N VAL A 188 -39.39 -12.53 44.61
CA VAL A 188 -39.09 -12.20 46.03
C VAL A 188 -40.15 -12.62 47.06
N VAL A 189 -39.74 -13.42 48.07
CA VAL A 189 -39.69 -13.03 49.50
C VAL A 189 -39.15 -14.17 50.37
N LEU A 190 -38.29 -13.74 51.30
CA LEU A 190 -37.73 -14.36 52.51
C LEU A 190 -38.70 -15.23 53.33
N ALA A 191 -38.16 -16.30 53.95
CA ALA A 191 -38.12 -16.47 55.41
C ALA A 191 -37.42 -17.81 55.76
N VAL A 192 -36.23 -17.78 56.37
CA VAL A 192 -35.94 -18.00 57.81
C VAL A 192 -36.39 -19.36 58.36
N SER A 193 -35.41 -20.07 58.94
CA SER A 193 -35.43 -20.94 60.14
C SER A 193 -34.74 -22.28 59.84
N GLY A 194 -33.78 -22.75 60.61
CA GLY A 194 -33.34 -22.26 61.90
C GLY A 194 -32.30 -23.18 62.55
N ALA A 195 -31.98 -22.78 63.78
CA ALA A 195 -31.43 -23.57 64.88
C ALA A 195 -30.07 -24.27 64.62
N ALA A 196 -28.98 -23.68 65.09
CA ALA A 196 -28.52 -23.70 66.48
C ALA A 196 -27.80 -25.02 66.83
N LEU A 197 -26.59 -24.91 67.39
CA LEU A 197 -26.34 -25.17 68.81
C LEU A 197 -24.83 -25.19 69.09
N ARG A 198 -24.46 -24.40 70.12
CA ARG A 198 -23.51 -24.74 71.21
C ARG A 198 -22.01 -24.72 70.85
N ARG A 199 -21.08 -24.27 71.71
CA ARG A 199 -21.11 -23.82 73.13
C ARG A 199 -19.69 -23.38 73.52
N ARG A 200 -19.62 -22.56 74.59
CA ARG A 200 -18.57 -22.48 75.65
C ARG A 200 -17.23 -21.86 75.22
N ALA A 201 -16.57 -21.02 76.02
CA ALA A 201 -16.68 -20.71 77.46
C ALA A 201 -16.55 -19.20 77.70
#